data_AF-A0AAN7THQ1-F1
#
_entry.id   AF-A0AAN7THQ1-F1
#
_cell.length_a   1.000
_cell.length_b   1.000
_cell.length_c   1.000
_cell.angle_alpha   90.00
_cell.angle_beta   90.00
_cell.angle_gamma   90.00
#
_symmetry.space_group_name_H-M   'P 1'
#
loop_
_entity.id
_entity.type
_entity.pdbx_description
1 polymer ?
#
loop_
_entity_poly.entity_id
_entity_poly.type
_entity_poly.pdbx_seq_one_letter_code
_entity_poly.pdbx_strand_id
1 'polypeptide(L)'
;MADRLTQLQDALDNQMTLMYATINYIKTRHPYADIPGQPSQAPEPVALPVINGTTSQPTSNGHSSQPNGPARGTEAAPTNDEQATRTGSPRPEQPSTFNAALHELARDLVLQEQQIEILINSLPGLGSSEESQTRRMRELEAELRVVEEERLQAEKKREAMIKRLGDVLTRTQRVT
;
A
#
# COMPACT_ATOMS: atom_id res chain seq x y z
N MET A 1 21.91 -2.37 11.43
CA MET A 1 20.91 -2.25 10.34
C MET A 1 20.67 -3.61 9.71
N ALA A 2 20.02 -4.55 10.42
CA ALA A 2 19.64 -5.85 9.82
C ALA A 2 18.39 -5.74 8.94
N ASP A 3 17.59 -4.69 9.18
CA ASP A 3 16.28 -4.39 8.61
C ASP A 3 16.19 -4.42 7.07
N ARG A 4 17.31 -4.22 6.35
CA ARG A 4 17.31 -4.34 4.87
C ARG A 4 16.97 -5.74 4.37
N LEU A 5 17.31 -6.79 5.12
CA LEU A 5 16.94 -8.15 4.76
C LEU A 5 15.45 -8.44 5.04
N THR A 6 14.88 -7.82 6.08
CA THR A 6 13.43 -7.85 6.35
C THR A 6 12.66 -7.13 5.25
N GLN A 7 13.05 -5.88 4.94
CA GLN A 7 12.46 -5.07 3.87
C GLN A 7 12.50 -5.76 2.49
N LEU A 8 13.52 -6.58 2.23
CA LEU A 8 13.59 -7.39 1.00
C LEU A 8 12.58 -8.54 0.98
N GLN A 9 12.32 -9.18 2.13
CA GLN A 9 11.24 -10.17 2.27
C GLN A 9 9.87 -9.50 2.11
N ASP A 10 9.63 -8.39 2.82
CA ASP A 10 8.39 -7.59 2.72
C ASP A 10 8.11 -7.15 1.27
N ALA A 11 9.15 -6.74 0.52
CA ALA A 11 9.04 -6.34 -0.87
C ALA A 11 8.67 -7.50 -1.81
N LEU A 12 9.24 -8.69 -1.59
CA LEU A 12 8.94 -9.91 -2.36
C LEU A 12 7.54 -10.46 -2.07
N ASP A 13 7.10 -10.46 -0.80
CA ASP A 13 5.76 -10.90 -0.42
C ASP A 13 4.68 -9.95 -0.97
N ASN A 14 4.93 -8.65 -0.95
CA ASN A 14 4.10 -7.64 -1.59
C ASN A 14 4.09 -7.80 -3.13
N GLN A 15 5.24 -8.10 -3.75
CA GLN A 15 5.32 -8.37 -5.20
C GLN A 15 4.49 -9.61 -5.58
N MET A 16 4.61 -10.71 -4.82
CA MET A 16 3.84 -11.93 -5.06
C MET A 16 2.32 -11.68 -4.90
N THR A 17 1.94 -10.86 -3.92
CA THR A 17 0.56 -10.41 -3.71
C THR A 17 0.06 -9.61 -4.92
N LEU A 18 0.85 -8.68 -5.46
CA LEU A 18 0.53 -7.89 -6.64
C LEU A 18 0.42 -8.76 -7.92
N MET A 19 1.30 -9.76 -8.09
CA MET A 19 1.20 -10.72 -9.20
C MET A 19 -0.11 -11.52 -9.13
N TYR A 20 -0.46 -12.07 -7.96
CA TYR A 20 -1.71 -12.81 -7.78
C TYR A 20 -2.94 -11.91 -8.02
N ALA A 21 -2.94 -10.69 -7.49
CA ALA A 21 -4.00 -9.71 -7.71
C ALA A 21 -4.15 -9.37 -9.20
N THR A 22 -3.04 -9.16 -9.92
CA THR A 22 -3.02 -8.88 -11.37
C THR A 22 -3.60 -10.03 -12.19
N ILE A 23 -3.17 -11.28 -11.91
CA ILE A 23 -3.70 -12.48 -12.59
C ILE A 23 -5.20 -12.66 -12.30
N ASN A 24 -5.64 -12.39 -11.07
CA ASN A 24 -7.06 -12.48 -10.72
C ASN A 24 -7.90 -11.35 -11.35
N TYR A 25 -7.36 -10.13 -11.44
CA TYR A 25 -8.00 -9.01 -12.16
C TYR A 25 -8.17 -9.35 -13.64
N ILE A 26 -7.11 -9.83 -14.32
CA ILE A 26 -7.18 -10.33 -15.70
C ILE A 26 -8.27 -11.40 -15.83
N LYS A 27 -8.22 -12.45 -15.01
CA LYS A 27 -9.15 -13.58 -15.06
C LYS A 27 -10.62 -13.19 -14.83
N THR A 28 -10.88 -12.14 -14.06
CA THR A 28 -12.25 -11.78 -13.64
C THR A 28 -12.83 -10.57 -14.37
N ARG A 29 -12.00 -9.72 -15.00
CA ARG A 29 -12.46 -8.46 -15.63
C ARG A 29 -12.09 -8.29 -17.10
N HIS A 30 -11.38 -9.25 -17.72
CA HIS A 30 -11.08 -9.19 -19.15
C HIS A 30 -12.34 -8.94 -19.99
N PRO A 31 -12.27 -8.10 -21.04
CA PRO A 31 -13.38 -7.97 -21.98
C PRO A 31 -13.63 -9.29 -22.73
N TYR A 32 -14.80 -9.41 -23.34
CA TYR A 32 -15.08 -10.47 -24.30
C TYR A 32 -14.32 -10.20 -25.61
N ALA A 33 -13.90 -11.26 -26.31
CA ALA A 33 -13.27 -11.14 -27.61
C ALA A 33 -14.34 -11.22 -28.72
N ASP A 34 -14.31 -10.28 -29.67
CA ASP A 34 -15.20 -10.30 -30.83
C ASP A 34 -14.71 -11.34 -31.85
N ILE A 35 -15.46 -12.43 -31.99
CA ILE A 35 -15.16 -13.52 -32.94
C ILE A 35 -15.84 -13.20 -34.28
N PRO A 36 -15.10 -13.13 -35.41
CA PRO A 36 -15.68 -12.78 -36.70
C PRO A 36 -16.73 -13.80 -37.13
N GLY A 37 -17.95 -13.32 -37.40
CA GLY A 37 -19.10 -14.15 -37.78
C GLY A 37 -19.97 -14.64 -36.62
N GLN A 38 -19.69 -14.24 -35.36
CA GLN A 38 -20.56 -14.48 -34.22
C GLN A 38 -21.13 -13.15 -33.67
N PRO A 39 -22.36 -13.15 -33.11
CA PRO A 39 -22.84 -12.00 -32.33
C PRO A 39 -22.02 -11.86 -31.05
N SER A 40 -21.82 -10.63 -30.57
CA SER A 40 -21.06 -10.41 -29.34
C SER A 40 -21.75 -11.05 -28.14
N GLN A 41 -20.97 -11.70 -27.27
CA GLN A 41 -21.45 -12.38 -26.06
C GLN A 41 -21.34 -11.48 -24.81
N ALA A 42 -20.94 -10.23 -24.98
CA ALA A 42 -20.86 -9.26 -23.90
C ALA A 42 -22.26 -8.96 -23.31
N PRO A 43 -22.41 -8.87 -21.98
CA PRO A 43 -23.63 -8.36 -21.37
C PRO A 43 -23.92 -6.94 -21.84
N GLU A 44 -25.07 -6.74 -22.49
CA GLU A 44 -25.55 -5.43 -22.96
C GLU A 44 -25.44 -4.36 -21.83
N PRO A 45 -24.83 -3.20 -22.10
CA PRO A 45 -24.74 -2.13 -21.11
C PRO A 45 -26.14 -1.57 -20.87
N VAL A 46 -26.72 -1.89 -19.71
CA VAL A 46 -28.07 -1.45 -19.32
C VAL A 46 -28.12 0.08 -19.35
N ALA A 47 -28.77 0.62 -20.37
CA ALA A 47 -28.87 2.06 -20.57
C ALA A 47 -29.64 2.69 -19.39
N LEU A 48 -28.97 3.58 -18.65
CA LEU A 48 -29.62 4.40 -17.64
C LEU A 48 -30.73 5.23 -18.32
N PRO A 49 -31.95 5.29 -17.76
CA PRO A 49 -33.07 5.95 -18.42
C PRO A 49 -32.83 7.46 -18.51
N VAL A 50 -32.50 7.94 -19.70
CA VAL A 50 -32.34 9.38 -19.99
C VAL A 50 -33.71 10.06 -19.89
N ILE A 51 -33.92 10.82 -18.82
CA ILE A 51 -35.14 11.61 -18.60
C ILE A 51 -35.09 12.89 -19.46
N ASN A 52 -35.25 12.74 -20.78
CA ASN A 52 -35.52 13.85 -21.68
C ASN A 52 -37.03 13.94 -21.95
N GLY A 53 -37.65 15.05 -21.55
CA GLY A 53 -39.05 15.33 -21.83
C GLY A 53 -39.29 16.00 -23.19
N THR A 54 -40.56 16.37 -23.44
CA THR A 54 -41.06 17.26 -24.52
C THR A 54 -41.58 16.58 -25.80
N THR A 55 -42.82 16.04 -25.72
CA THR A 55 -43.89 16.07 -26.78
C THR A 55 -43.67 15.26 -28.10
N SER A 56 -44.68 14.67 -28.78
CA SER A 56 -46.16 14.84 -28.78
C SER A 56 -46.96 13.54 -29.04
N GLN A 57 -48.28 13.63 -28.79
CA GLN A 57 -49.40 12.67 -28.98
C GLN A 57 -49.69 12.24 -30.44
N PRO A 58 -50.66 11.33 -30.74
CA PRO A 58 -51.73 10.70 -29.90
C PRO A 58 -51.61 9.15 -29.79
N THR A 59 -52.54 8.33 -29.26
CA THR A 59 -53.99 8.39 -28.91
C THR A 59 -54.24 7.40 -27.72
N SER A 60 -55.41 6.93 -27.21
CA SER A 60 -56.88 7.01 -27.50
C SER A 60 -57.73 6.72 -26.23
N ASN A 61 -59.06 6.56 -26.37
CA ASN A 61 -60.05 6.34 -25.30
C ASN A 61 -60.07 4.88 -24.75
N GLY A 62 -60.53 4.61 -23.50
CA GLY A 62 -60.92 5.52 -22.40
C GLY A 62 -61.85 4.88 -21.33
N HIS A 63 -62.16 5.64 -20.25
CA HIS A 63 -63.08 5.33 -19.10
C HIS A 63 -62.67 4.15 -18.17
N SER A 64 -63.02 4.08 -16.86
CA SER A 64 -63.40 5.04 -15.77
C SER A 64 -63.50 4.25 -14.43
N SER A 65 -63.02 4.69 -13.25
CA SER A 65 -63.79 5.50 -12.26
C SER A 65 -63.04 5.69 -10.90
N GLN A 66 -63.54 6.63 -10.07
CA GLN A 66 -63.11 7.12 -8.73
C GLN A 66 -63.40 6.17 -7.50
N PRO A 67 -63.16 6.53 -6.20
CA PRO A 67 -62.01 7.19 -5.51
C PRO A 67 -61.68 6.66 -4.06
N ASN A 68 -60.77 7.36 -3.34
CA ASN A 68 -60.57 7.44 -1.86
C ASN A 68 -59.86 6.32 -1.06
N GLY A 69 -59.15 6.72 0.02
CA GLY A 69 -58.37 5.89 0.97
C GLY A 69 -59.04 5.72 2.37
N PRO A 70 -58.31 5.53 3.50
CA PRO A 70 -57.01 6.15 3.83
C PRO A 70 -55.89 5.17 4.34
N ALA A 71 -54.76 5.74 4.78
CA ALA A 71 -53.48 5.06 5.02
C ALA A 71 -53.27 4.40 6.40
N ARG A 72 -52.36 3.40 6.48
CA ARG A 72 -51.36 3.22 7.57
C ARG A 72 -50.25 2.18 7.25
N GLY A 73 -48.97 2.56 7.38
CA GLY A 73 -47.79 1.67 7.34
C GLY A 73 -47.39 1.16 5.95
N THR A 74 -46.14 0.70 5.69
CA THR A 74 -44.90 0.70 6.50
C THR A 74 -43.69 0.67 5.52
N GLU A 75 -42.48 0.95 6.01
CA GLU A 75 -41.16 0.74 5.37
C GLU A 75 -40.85 1.46 4.04
N ALA A 76 -39.75 2.23 4.05
CA ALA A 76 -39.07 2.66 2.84
C ALA A 76 -38.19 1.51 2.31
N ALA A 77 -38.46 1.04 1.09
CA ALA A 77 -37.60 0.05 0.44
C ALA A 77 -36.25 0.70 0.03
N PRO A 78 -35.11 0.02 0.25
CA PRO A 78 -33.77 0.59 0.00
C PRO A 78 -33.39 0.61 -1.49
N THR A 79 -32.31 1.35 -1.80
CA THR A 79 -31.64 1.37 -3.10
C THR A 79 -31.14 -0.02 -3.51
N ASN A 80 -31.43 -0.42 -4.76
CA ASN A 80 -31.29 -1.80 -5.23
C ASN A 80 -29.86 -2.24 -5.62
N ASP A 81 -28.82 -1.51 -5.22
CA ASP A 81 -27.43 -1.78 -5.60
C ASP A 81 -26.79 -2.96 -4.87
N GLU A 82 -27.27 -3.33 -3.67
CA GLU A 82 -26.58 -4.32 -2.82
C GLU A 82 -26.84 -5.80 -3.17
N GLN A 83 -27.78 -6.11 -4.07
CA GLN A 83 -28.28 -7.49 -4.24
C GLN A 83 -27.55 -8.36 -5.28
N ALA A 84 -26.48 -7.85 -5.92
CA ALA A 84 -25.65 -8.62 -6.88
C ALA A 84 -24.42 -9.32 -6.26
N THR A 85 -24.25 -9.24 -4.93
CA THR A 85 -22.95 -9.41 -4.25
C THR A 85 -22.63 -10.83 -3.71
N ARG A 86 -23.35 -11.89 -4.11
CA ARG A 86 -23.24 -13.21 -3.41
C ARG A 86 -22.87 -14.45 -4.24
N THR A 87 -23.04 -14.48 -5.57
CA THR A 87 -22.73 -15.69 -6.38
C THR A 87 -22.22 -15.42 -7.82
N GLY A 88 -21.92 -14.17 -8.18
CA GLY A 88 -21.43 -13.80 -9.52
C GLY A 88 -19.96 -13.39 -9.54
N SER A 89 -19.24 -13.75 -10.61
CA SER A 89 -18.01 -13.05 -10.99
C SER A 89 -18.30 -11.56 -11.24
N PRO A 90 -17.34 -10.64 -10.99
CA PRO A 90 -17.56 -9.23 -11.30
C PRO A 90 -17.81 -9.05 -12.80
N ARG A 91 -18.56 -8.00 -13.17
CA ARG A 91 -18.82 -7.71 -14.58
C ARG A 91 -17.52 -7.35 -15.31
N PRO A 92 -17.25 -7.93 -16.50
CA PRO A 92 -16.16 -7.51 -17.38
C PRO A 92 -16.14 -6.01 -17.65
N GLU A 93 -14.92 -5.47 -17.81
CA GLU A 93 -14.70 -4.04 -18.03
C GLU A 93 -14.61 -3.70 -19.52
N GLN A 94 -14.80 -2.41 -19.84
CA GLN A 94 -14.61 -1.91 -21.20
C GLN A 94 -13.13 -2.04 -21.62
N PRO A 95 -12.82 -2.43 -22.87
CA PRO A 95 -11.44 -2.70 -23.30
C PRO A 95 -10.46 -1.55 -23.06
N SER A 96 -10.91 -0.30 -23.18
CA SER A 96 -10.10 0.89 -22.90
C SER A 96 -9.70 1.02 -21.43
N THR A 97 -10.67 0.84 -20.51
CA THR A 97 -10.44 0.85 -19.05
C THR A 97 -9.55 -0.30 -18.63
N PHE A 98 -9.83 -1.52 -19.12
CA PHE A 98 -9.05 -2.71 -18.81
C PHE A 98 -7.59 -2.56 -19.26
N ASN A 99 -7.34 -2.10 -20.49
CA ASN A 99 -5.98 -1.87 -20.98
C ASN A 99 -5.25 -0.76 -20.21
N ALA A 100 -5.95 0.30 -19.78
CA ALA A 100 -5.35 1.35 -18.94
C ALA A 100 -4.90 0.78 -17.58
N ALA A 101 -5.75 -0.01 -16.92
CA ALA A 101 -5.43 -0.68 -15.65
C ALA A 101 -4.28 -1.71 -15.81
N LEU A 102 -4.22 -2.44 -16.93
CA LEU A 102 -3.07 -3.32 -17.21
C LEU A 102 -1.76 -2.55 -17.35
N HIS A 103 -1.77 -1.35 -17.96
CA HIS A 103 -0.58 -0.50 -18.04
C HIS A 103 -0.19 0.13 -16.69
N GLU A 104 -1.12 0.29 -15.77
CA GLU A 104 -0.87 0.70 -14.38
C GLU A 104 -0.24 -0.44 -13.58
N LEU A 105 -0.91 -1.60 -13.53
CA LEU A 105 -0.41 -2.82 -12.86
C LEU A 105 0.98 -3.25 -13.38
N ALA A 106 1.23 -3.15 -14.69
CA ALA A 106 2.53 -3.46 -15.27
C ALA A 106 3.61 -2.42 -14.91
N ARG A 107 3.26 -1.14 -14.72
CA ARG A 107 4.20 -0.12 -14.23
C ARG A 107 4.58 -0.41 -12.79
N ASP A 108 3.61 -0.72 -11.95
CA ASP A 108 3.83 -0.95 -10.51
C ASP A 108 4.68 -2.20 -10.27
N LEU A 109 4.45 -3.28 -11.04
CA LEU A 109 5.32 -4.47 -11.02
C LEU A 109 6.77 -4.15 -11.41
N VAL A 110 7.00 -3.29 -12.40
CA VAL A 110 8.37 -2.87 -12.81
C VAL A 110 9.03 -1.96 -11.77
N LEU A 111 8.27 -1.07 -11.13
CA LEU A 111 8.78 -0.24 -10.02
C LEU A 111 9.11 -1.08 -8.78
N GLN A 112 8.31 -2.10 -8.48
CA GLN A 112 8.54 -3.06 -7.40
C GLN A 112 9.85 -3.85 -7.64
N GLU A 113 10.05 -4.38 -8.85
CA GLU A 113 11.31 -5.06 -9.25
C GLU A 113 12.52 -4.12 -9.11
N GLN A 114 12.43 -2.88 -9.62
CA GLN A 114 13.52 -1.91 -9.49
C GLN A 114 13.83 -1.59 -8.00
N GLN A 115 12.82 -1.53 -7.14
CA GLN A 115 13.03 -1.35 -5.70
C GLN A 115 13.66 -2.58 -5.04
N ILE A 116 13.34 -3.80 -5.51
CA ILE A 116 13.98 -5.05 -5.09
C ILE A 116 15.46 -5.07 -5.53
N GLU A 117 15.78 -4.69 -6.77
CA GLU A 117 17.17 -4.54 -7.24
C GLU A 117 17.96 -3.54 -6.38
N ILE A 118 17.37 -2.39 -6.06
CA ILE A 118 18.00 -1.37 -5.21
C ILE A 118 18.21 -1.91 -3.78
N LEU A 119 17.24 -2.63 -3.22
CA LEU A 119 17.37 -3.27 -1.91
C LEU A 119 18.52 -4.29 -1.90
N ILE A 120 18.58 -5.20 -2.89
CA ILE A 120 19.65 -6.20 -3.06
C ILE A 120 21.02 -5.52 -3.17
N ASN A 121 21.17 -4.52 -4.03
CA ASN A 121 22.42 -3.77 -4.18
C ASN A 121 22.81 -2.96 -2.92
N SER A 122 21.85 -2.67 -2.04
CA SER A 122 22.09 -1.98 -0.76
C SER A 122 22.38 -2.91 0.42
N LEU A 123 22.40 -4.24 0.22
CA LEU A 123 22.59 -5.20 1.31
C LEU A 123 23.98 -5.05 1.97
N PRO A 124 24.05 -4.80 3.29
CA PRO A 124 25.33 -4.65 3.98
C PRO A 124 26.10 -5.97 3.98
N GLY A 125 27.36 -5.93 3.55
CA GLY A 125 28.23 -7.10 3.46
C GLY A 125 28.19 -7.83 2.11
N LEU A 126 27.33 -7.43 1.16
CA LEU A 126 27.31 -7.95 -0.20
C LEU A 126 28.72 -7.89 -0.83
N GLY A 127 29.21 -9.03 -1.34
CA GLY A 127 30.54 -9.14 -1.94
C GLY A 127 31.73 -9.22 -0.97
N SER A 128 31.51 -9.19 0.35
CA SER A 128 32.58 -9.38 1.35
C SER A 128 32.54 -10.79 1.96
N SER A 129 33.70 -11.44 2.10
CA SER A 129 33.77 -12.79 2.69
C SER A 129 33.54 -12.78 4.20
N GLU A 130 32.98 -13.86 4.75
CA GLU A 130 32.80 -14.06 6.19
C GLU A 130 34.11 -13.89 6.98
N GLU A 131 35.24 -14.35 6.42
CA GLU A 131 36.57 -14.14 7.01
C GLU A 131 36.93 -12.65 7.10
N SER A 132 36.69 -11.87 6.02
CA SER A 132 36.95 -10.42 6.02
C SER A 132 36.06 -9.66 6.99
N GLN A 133 34.79 -10.08 7.13
CA GLN A 133 33.85 -9.53 8.11
C GLN A 133 34.29 -9.86 9.54
N THR A 134 34.65 -11.12 9.80
CA THR A 134 35.12 -11.61 11.11
C THR A 134 36.42 -10.95 11.55
N ARG A 135 37.36 -10.76 10.60
CA ARG A 135 38.58 -10.01 10.84
C ARG A 135 38.26 -8.55 11.22
N ARG A 136 37.41 -7.89 10.45
CA ARG A 136 37.00 -6.50 10.72
C ARG A 136 36.27 -6.35 12.06
N MET A 137 35.47 -7.33 12.48
CA MET A 137 34.87 -7.35 13.82
C MET A 137 35.94 -7.38 14.92
N ARG A 138 36.96 -8.24 14.82
CA ARG A 138 38.06 -8.29 15.80
C ARG A 138 38.90 -7.01 15.82
N GLU A 139 39.11 -6.38 14.66
CA GLU A 139 39.82 -5.10 14.56
C GLU A 139 39.02 -3.97 15.25
N LEU A 140 37.69 -3.91 15.05
CA LEU A 140 36.80 -2.96 15.73
C LEU A 140 36.65 -3.24 17.24
N GLU A 141 36.61 -4.51 17.66
CA GLU A 141 36.63 -4.89 19.09
C GLU A 141 37.90 -4.41 19.80
N ALA A 142 39.05 -4.44 19.13
CA ALA A 142 40.30 -3.93 19.67
C ALA A 142 40.30 -2.40 19.76
N GLU A 143 39.82 -1.71 18.71
CA GLU A 143 39.68 -0.24 18.68
C GLU A 143 38.74 0.25 19.80
N LEU A 144 37.57 -0.37 19.97
CA LEU A 144 36.60 -0.04 21.02
C LEU A 144 37.19 -0.12 22.44
N ARG A 145 38.06 -1.11 22.72
CA ARG A 145 38.73 -1.23 24.03
C ARG A 145 39.70 -0.09 24.30
N VAL A 146 40.43 0.38 23.29
CA VAL A 146 41.33 1.53 23.42
C VAL A 146 40.53 2.80 23.69
N VAL A 147 39.47 3.04 22.91
CA VAL A 147 38.57 4.21 23.07
C VAL A 147 37.87 4.19 24.45
N GLU A 148 37.48 3.03 24.96
CA GLU A 148 36.89 2.91 26.31
C GLU A 148 37.91 3.14 27.43
N GLU A 149 39.17 2.69 27.30
CA GLU A 149 40.21 3.08 28.24
C GLU A 149 40.48 4.59 28.20
N GLU A 150 40.59 5.20 27.02
CA GLU A 150 40.73 6.66 26.89
C GLU A 150 39.57 7.41 27.56
N ARG A 151 38.33 6.94 27.37
CA ARG A 151 37.14 7.47 28.06
C ARG A 151 37.29 7.39 29.58
N LEU A 152 37.70 6.25 30.11
CA LEU A 152 37.95 6.04 31.54
C LEU A 152 39.06 6.96 32.09
N GLN A 153 40.14 7.18 31.35
CA GLN A 153 41.21 8.08 31.76
C GLN A 153 40.78 9.56 31.67
N ALA A 154 39.95 9.94 30.68
CA ALA A 154 39.34 11.27 30.59
C ALA A 154 38.35 11.53 31.73
N GLU A 155 37.55 10.52 32.10
CA GLU A 155 36.57 10.58 33.18
C GLU A 155 37.25 10.78 34.55
N LYS A 156 38.32 10.02 34.85
CA LYS A 156 39.17 10.24 36.04
C LYS A 156 39.78 11.64 36.10
N LYS A 157 40.28 12.16 34.97
CA LYS A 157 40.83 13.53 34.88
C LYS A 157 39.75 14.58 35.14
N ARG A 158 38.53 14.37 34.64
CA ARG A 158 37.36 15.23 34.86
C ARG A 158 36.96 15.26 36.34
N GLU A 159 36.86 14.10 36.98
CA GLU A 159 36.53 13.99 38.41
C GLU A 159 37.58 14.68 39.29
N ALA A 160 38.87 14.44 39.03
CA ALA A 160 39.96 15.09 39.76
C ALA A 160 39.94 16.62 39.60
N MET A 161 39.53 17.14 38.43
CA MET A 161 39.38 18.58 38.19
C MET A 161 38.15 19.16 38.91
N ILE A 162 37.02 18.45 38.90
CA ILE A 162 35.80 18.83 39.65
C ILE A 162 36.10 18.89 41.15
N LYS A 163 36.83 17.92 41.70
CA LYS A 163 37.22 17.92 43.12
C LYS A 163 38.06 19.14 43.48
N ARG A 164 39.08 19.48 42.67
CA ARG A 164 39.89 20.70 42.85
C ARG A 164 39.06 21.98 42.78
N LEU A 165 38.05 22.04 41.90
CA LEU A 165 37.15 23.19 41.82
C LEU A 165 36.26 23.31 43.07
N GLY A 166 35.77 22.19 43.62
CA GLY A 166 35.07 22.14 44.90
C GLY A 166 35.94 22.58 46.08
N ASP A 167 37.21 22.15 46.12
CA ASP A 167 38.19 22.57 47.13
C ASP A 167 38.47 24.09 47.07
N VAL A 168 38.36 24.73 45.90
CA VAL A 168 38.48 26.19 45.75
C VAL A 168 37.19 26.90 46.19
N LEU A 169 36.03 26.46 45.68
CA LEU A 169 34.72 27.04 46.03
C LEU A 169 34.46 27.04 47.55
N THR A 170 34.73 25.92 48.23
CA THR A 170 34.55 25.79 49.68
C THR A 170 35.51 26.65 50.49
N ARG A 171 36.71 26.96 49.98
CA ARG A 171 37.63 27.92 50.60
C ARG A 171 37.10 29.34 50.47
N THR A 172 36.68 29.76 49.28
CA THR A 172 36.14 31.11 49.05
C THR A 172 34.87 31.34 49.87
N GLN A 173 33.95 30.36 49.91
CA GLN A 173 32.72 30.43 50.71
C GLN A 173 32.96 30.49 52.23
N ARG A 174 34.15 30.11 52.71
CA ARG A 174 34.53 30.14 54.14
C ARG A 174 35.29 31.42 54.54
N VAL A 175 35.64 32.26 53.56
CA VAL A 175 36.38 33.53 53.73
C VAL A 175 35.48 34.75 53.46
N THR A 176 34.25 34.52 52.97
CA THR A 176 33.23 35.53 52.67
C THR A 176 32.05 35.40 53.64
#